data_AF-A0A2A4RI93-F1
#
_entry.id   AF-A0A2A4RI93-F1
#
_cell.length_a   1.000
_cell.length_b   1.000
_cell.length_c   1.000
_cell.angle_alpha   90.00
_cell.angle_beta   90.00
_cell.angle_gamma   90.00
#
_symmetry.space_group_name_H-M   'P 1'
#
loop_
_entity.id
_entity.type
_entity.pdbx_description
1 polymer ?
#
loop_
_entity_poly.entity_id
_entity_poly.type
_entity_poly.pdbx_seq_one_letter_code
_entity_poly.pdbx_strand_id
1 'polypeptide(L)' 'MHYPRRNSNIKRRRSFGFRARMKTKSGRKLLNKRRRTGRKLQTI' A
#
# COMPACT_ATOMS: atom_id res chain seq x y z
N MET A 1 9.73 16.45 -20.60
CA MET A 1 8.28 16.17 -20.75
C MET A 1 7.82 15.25 -19.63
N HIS A 2 6.83 15.66 -18.84
CA HIS A 2 6.24 14.81 -17.79
C HIS A 2 5.07 14.04 -18.39
N TYR A 3 5.19 12.72 -18.50
CA TYR A 3 4.06 11.89 -18.93
C TYR A 3 2.93 12.00 -17.90
N PRO A 4 1.67 12.19 -18.34
CA PRO A 4 0.56 12.21 -17.41
C PRO A 4 0.50 10.88 -16.64
N ARG A 5 0.60 10.95 -15.31
CA ARG A 5 0.43 9.76 -14.47
C ARG A 5 -0.97 9.21 -14.71
N ARG A 6 -1.04 8.04 -15.35
CA ARG A 6 -2.30 7.32 -15.55
C ARG A 6 -2.80 6.78 -14.21
N ASN A 7 -3.86 7.39 -13.69
CA ASN A 7 -4.48 6.99 -12.43
C ASN A 7 -5.43 5.80 -12.64
N SER A 8 -4.99 4.60 -12.28
CA SER A 8 -5.84 3.41 -12.27
C SER A 8 -6.12 2.94 -10.84
N ASN A 9 -7.37 3.06 -10.41
CA ASN A 9 -7.82 2.60 -9.10
C ASN A 9 -7.65 1.07 -8.91
N ILE A 10 -7.76 0.30 -10.00
CA ILE A 10 -7.54 -1.15 -9.99
C ILE A 10 -6.06 -1.46 -9.71
N LYS A 11 -5.14 -0.85 -10.47
CA LYS A 11 -3.70 -1.04 -10.25
C LYS A 11 -3.30 -0.61 -8.84
N ARG A 12 -3.82 0.52 -8.38
CA ARG A 12 -3.54 1.06 -7.04
C ARG A 12 -3.93 0.08 -5.93
N ARG A 13 -5.14 -0.49 -5.97
CA ARG A 13 -5.59 -1.49 -4.98
C ARG A 13 -4.79 -2.79 -5.05
N ARG A 14 -4.45 -3.27 -6.24
CA ARG A 14 -3.64 -4.50 -6.41
C ARG A 14 -2.22 -4.35 -5.88
N SER A 15 -1.59 -3.19 -6.07
CA SER A 15 -0.20 -2.95 -5.66
C SER A 15 -0.08 -2.52 -4.19
N PHE A 16 -0.98 -1.65 -3.71
CA PHE A 16 -0.83 -0.98 -2.41
C PHE A 16 -1.88 -1.38 -1.37
N GLY A 17 -2.91 -2.11 -1.76
CA GLY A 17 -4.04 -2.39 -0.89
C GLY A 17 -3.73 -3.33 0.27
N PHE A 18 -4.61 -3.37 1.26
CA PHE A 18 -4.39 -4.15 2.50
C PHE A 18 -4.07 -5.63 2.22
N ARG A 19 -4.85 -6.27 1.36
CA ARG A 19 -4.66 -7.68 0.97
C ARG A 19 -3.30 -7.92 0.31
N ALA A 20 -2.84 -6.99 -0.52
CA ALA A 20 -1.53 -7.07 -1.16
C ALA A 20 -0.39 -7.02 -0.13
N ARG A 21 -0.54 -6.20 0.93
CA ARG A 21 0.43 -6.14 2.04
C ARG A 21 0.40 -7.40 2.90
N MET A 22 -0.76 -8.02 3.09
CA MET A 22 -0.87 -9.25 3.87
C MET A 22 -0.28 -10.48 3.18
N LYS A 23 -0.21 -10.48 1.83
CA LYS A 23 0.33 -11.60 1.04
C LYS A 23 1.80 -11.90 1.35
N THR A 24 2.63 -10.88 1.58
CA THR A 24 4.08 -11.05 1.77
C THR A 24 4.53 -10.82 3.21
N LYS A 25 5.63 -11.47 3.62
CA LYS A 25 6.24 -11.29 4.95
C LYS A 25 6.67 -9.84 5.17
N SER A 26 7.28 -9.22 4.16
CA SER A 26 7.71 -7.81 4.20
C SER A 26 6.54 -6.84 4.30
N GLY A 27 5.43 -7.11 3.60
CA GLY A 27 4.22 -6.30 3.68
C GLY A 27 3.58 -6.34 5.06
N ARG A 28 3.50 -7.51 5.71
CA ARG A 28 3.05 -7.63 7.11
C ARG A 28 3.95 -6.86 8.08
N LYS A 29 5.27 -6.96 7.92
CA LYS A 29 6.24 -6.17 8.71
C LYS A 29 6.02 -4.66 8.57
N LEU A 30 5.78 -4.18 7.34
CA LEU A 30 5.52 -2.77 7.08
C LEU A 30 4.25 -2.29 7.81
N LEU A 31 3.17 -3.07 7.78
CA LEU A 31 1.93 -2.73 8.50
C LEU A 31 2.16 -2.67 10.01
N ASN A 32 2.87 -3.65 10.57
CA ASN A 32 3.18 -3.68 12.00
C ASN A 32 4.04 -2.48 12.42
N LYS A 33 5.01 -2.05 11.60
CA LYS A 33 5.77 -0.81 11.84
C LYS A 33 4.87 0.42 11.84
N ARG A 34 3.96 0.55 10.85
CA ARG A 34 3.03 1.69 10.77
C ARG A 34 2.06 1.73 11.95
N ARG A 35 1.55 0.57 12.38
CA ARG A 35 0.72 0.43 13.59
C ARG A 35 1.46 0.87 14.84
N ARG A 36 2.71 0.42 15.02
CA ARG A 36 3.55 0.80 16.17
C ARG A 36 3.78 2.31 16.25
N THR A 37 4.00 2.97 15.11
CA THR A 37 4.19 4.43 15.06
C THR A 37 2.87 5.22 15.13
N GLY A 38 1.71 4.55 15.19
CA GLY A 38 0.40 5.22 15.17
C GLY A 38 0.07 5.93 13.84
N ARG A 39 0.75 5.58 12.74
CA ARG A 39 0.46 6.19 11.44
C ARG A 39 -0.87 5.67 10.93
N LYS A 40 -1.73 6.58 10.45
CA LYS A 40 -2.97 6.22 9.75
C LYS A 40 -2.63 5.21 8.64
N LEU A 41 -3.19 4.01 8.75
CA LEU A 41 -3.00 2.95 7.77
C LEU A 41 -3.69 3.35 6.48
N GLN A 42 -3.02 4.12 5.63
CA GLN A 42 -3.41 4.33 4.22
C GLN A 42 -3.14 3.05 3.41
N THR A 43 -3.60 1.90 3.89
CA THR A 43 -3.84 0.76 3.02
C THR A 43 -5.19 1.00 2.39
N ILE A 44 -5.18 1.26 1.09
CA ILE A 44 -6.39 1.39 0.26
C ILE A 44 -7.10 0.04 0.15
#